data_AF-A0A7S3F4P8-F1
#
_entry.id   AF-A0A7S3F4P8-F1
#
_cell.length_a   1.000
_cell.length_b   1.000
_cell.length_c   1.000
_cell.angle_alpha   90.00
_cell.angle_beta   90.00
_cell.angle_gamma   90.00
#
_symmetry.space_group_name_H-M   'P 1'
#
loop_
_entity.id
_entity.type
_entity.pdbx_description
1 polymer ?
#
loop_
_entity_poly.entity_id
_entity_poly.type
_entity_poly.pdbx_seq_one_letter_code
_entity_poly.pdbx_strand_id
1 'polypeptide(L)'
;GALLRPVELDAEAFAAARAQRLEGGRAEPTKKVLLDPDLADARSVADILSSCANVASRLDEAAGAVQAAGEALDGSGVRYLLSLSVDGSGDAKVAVVGDDDAFAAELCAQVAAAMLEANDD
;
A
#
# COMPACT_ATOMS: atom_id res chain seq x y z
N GLY A 1 9.06 -14.74 9.51
CA GLY A 1 8.41 -14.25 8.28
C GLY A 1 9.45 -14.13 7.19
N ALA A 2 9.06 -14.29 5.92
CA ALA A 2 9.96 -14.06 4.80
C ALA A 2 10.48 -12.61 4.85
N LEU A 3 11.78 -12.43 4.62
CA LEU A 3 12.36 -11.10 4.47
C LEU A 3 11.93 -10.55 3.11
N LEU A 4 11.36 -9.35 3.08
CA LEU A 4 10.88 -8.68 1.89
C LEU A 4 11.82 -7.51 1.59
N ARG A 5 12.20 -7.35 0.31
CA ARG A 5 12.80 -6.10 -0.17
C ARG A 5 11.74 -5.27 -0.87
N PRO A 6 11.80 -3.95 -0.75
CA PRO A 6 10.95 -3.12 -1.55
C PRO A 6 11.37 -3.14 -3.02
N VAL A 7 10.40 -3.02 -3.92
CA VAL A 7 10.62 -2.97 -5.36
C VAL A 7 9.85 -1.80 -5.94
N GLU A 8 10.51 -1.03 -6.80
CA GLU A 8 9.88 0.01 -7.58
C GLU A 8 9.24 -0.60 -8.83
N LEU A 9 7.91 -0.53 -8.90
CA LEU A 9 7.16 -0.79 -10.12
C LEU A 9 6.70 0.54 -10.71
N ASP A 10 6.69 0.63 -12.03
CA ASP A 10 5.94 1.69 -12.71
C ASP A 10 4.43 1.44 -12.61
N ALA A 11 3.64 2.48 -12.89
CA ALA A 11 2.19 2.46 -12.76
C ALA A 11 1.52 1.36 -13.60
N GLU A 12 2.04 1.11 -14.81
CA GLU A 12 1.51 0.10 -15.73
C GLU A 12 1.81 -1.31 -15.21
N ALA A 13 3.06 -1.57 -14.80
CA ALA A 13 3.46 -2.84 -14.20
C ALA A 13 2.70 -3.11 -12.89
N PHE A 14 2.50 -2.10 -12.05
CA PHE A 14 1.73 -2.21 -10.81
C PHE A 14 0.27 -2.57 -11.10
N ALA A 15 -0.39 -1.84 -12.00
CA ALA A 15 -1.78 -2.08 -12.38
C ALA A 15 -1.94 -3.48 -12.99
N ALA A 16 -1.04 -3.88 -13.89
CA ALA A 16 -1.05 -5.20 -14.51
C ALA A 16 -0.84 -6.32 -13.49
N ALA A 17 0.11 -6.17 -12.55
CA ALA A 17 0.36 -7.17 -11.52
C ALA A 17 -0.81 -7.28 -10.52
N ARG A 18 -1.47 -6.16 -10.21
CA ARG A 18 -2.67 -6.14 -9.36
C ARG A 18 -3.85 -6.80 -10.05
N ALA A 19 -4.11 -6.45 -11.31
CA ALA A 19 -5.19 -7.04 -12.11
C ALA A 19 -5.04 -8.56 -12.21
N GLN A 20 -3.84 -9.06 -12.55
CA GLN A 20 -3.56 -10.49 -12.64
C GLN A 20 -3.87 -11.24 -11.34
N ARG A 21 -3.56 -10.66 -10.17
CA ARG A 21 -3.85 -11.28 -8.88
C ARG A 21 -5.34 -11.32 -8.58
N LEU A 22 -6.06 -10.23 -8.86
CA LEU A 22 -7.51 -10.16 -8.68
C LEU A 22 -8.23 -11.14 -9.61
N GLU A 23 -7.81 -11.23 -10.88
CA GLU A 23 -8.32 -12.21 -11.85
C GLU A 23 -8.04 -13.65 -11.40
N GLY A 24 -6.93 -13.88 -10.71
CA GLY A 24 -6.59 -15.15 -10.06
C GLY A 24 -7.40 -15.46 -8.78
N GLY A 25 -8.35 -14.61 -8.40
CA GLY A 25 -9.21 -14.81 -7.23
C GLY A 25 -8.58 -14.43 -5.90
N ARG A 26 -7.49 -13.67 -5.89
CA ARG A 26 -6.87 -13.16 -4.65
C ARG A 26 -7.75 -12.12 -3.97
N ALA A 27 -7.73 -12.13 -2.64
CA ALA A 27 -8.44 -11.13 -1.88
C ALA A 27 -7.72 -9.78 -1.98
N GLU A 28 -8.51 -8.72 -2.00
CA GLU A 28 -8.04 -7.36 -1.80
C GLU A 28 -8.66 -6.78 -0.52
N PRO A 29 -8.03 -7.04 0.63
CA PRO A 29 -8.38 -6.32 1.84
C PRO A 29 -8.24 -4.81 1.62
N THR A 30 -9.33 -4.09 1.87
CA THR A 30 -9.37 -2.63 1.82
C THR A 30 -9.80 -2.07 3.16
N LYS A 31 -9.20 -0.95 3.56
CA LYS A 31 -9.55 -0.24 4.79
C LYS A 31 -9.56 1.27 4.55
N LYS A 32 -10.54 1.95 5.12
CA LYS A 32 -10.66 3.41 5.06
C LYS A 32 -10.26 4.01 6.39
N VAL A 33 -9.51 5.10 6.33
CA VAL A 33 -9.07 5.90 7.47
C VAL A 33 -9.34 7.36 7.12
N LEU A 34 -10.08 8.07 7.97
CA LEU A 34 -10.25 9.51 7.82
C LEU A 34 -8.94 10.16 8.27
N LEU A 35 -8.26 10.88 7.38
CA LEU A 35 -7.04 11.61 7.71
C LEU A 35 -7.37 13.06 8.07
N ASP A 36 -6.55 13.64 8.94
CA ASP A 36 -6.57 15.07 9.14
C ASP A 36 -6.20 15.81 7.85
N PRO A 37 -6.75 17.01 7.60
CA PRO A 37 -6.49 17.76 6.37
C PRO A 37 -5.00 18.06 6.13
N ASP A 38 -4.24 18.20 7.21
CA ASP A 38 -2.79 18.44 7.19
C ASP A 38 -1.98 17.18 6.85
N LEU A 39 -2.59 15.99 6.98
CA LEU A 39 -1.99 14.68 6.65
C LEU A 39 -2.58 14.07 5.38
N ALA A 40 -3.69 14.63 4.87
CA ALA A 40 -4.41 14.19 3.68
C ALA A 40 -3.67 14.50 2.35
N ASP A 41 -2.44 14.99 2.40
CA ASP A 41 -1.60 15.12 1.22
C ASP A 41 -0.80 13.84 0.96
N ALA A 42 -0.56 13.55 -0.32
CA ALA A 42 0.04 12.29 -0.72
C ALA A 42 1.51 12.13 -0.29
N ARG A 43 2.20 13.20 0.11
CA ARG A 43 3.58 13.14 0.61
C ARG A 43 3.61 12.69 2.06
N SER A 44 2.78 13.28 2.92
CA SER A 44 2.65 12.86 4.32
C SER A 44 2.28 11.37 4.43
N VAL A 45 1.38 10.93 3.57
CA VAL A 45 1.02 9.50 3.43
C VAL A 45 2.21 8.63 3.02
N ALA A 46 3.03 9.07 2.06
CA ALA A 46 4.20 8.32 1.62
C ALA A 46 5.26 8.19 2.72
N ASP A 47 5.41 9.22 3.56
CA ASP A 47 6.30 9.19 4.72
C ASP A 47 5.79 8.20 5.78
N ILE A 48 4.49 8.18 6.07
CA ILE A 48 3.86 7.17 6.95
C ILE A 48 4.15 5.77 6.42
N LEU A 49 3.92 5.51 5.12
CA LEU A 49 4.17 4.20 4.50
C LEU A 49 5.64 3.78 4.58
N SER A 50 6.57 4.72 4.37
CA SER A 50 8.01 4.47 4.47
C SER A 50 8.42 4.04 5.88
N SER A 51 7.75 4.57 6.91
CA SER A 51 8.02 4.23 8.32
C SER A 51 7.47 2.87 8.76
N CYS A 52 6.37 2.41 8.17
CA CYS A 52 5.59 1.30 8.72
C CYS A 52 6.13 -0.10 8.43
N ALA A 53 6.85 -0.29 7.32
CA ALA A 53 6.99 -1.65 6.80
C ALA A 53 8.25 -1.96 5.96
N ASN A 54 9.30 -1.12 5.98
CA ASN A 54 10.42 -1.27 5.04
C ASN A 54 9.94 -1.37 3.58
N VAL A 55 8.84 -0.67 3.31
CA VAL A 55 8.18 -0.60 2.02
C VAL A 55 8.75 0.64 1.32
N ALA A 56 9.39 0.49 0.15
CA ALA A 56 9.68 1.66 -0.68
C ALA A 56 8.36 2.04 -1.33
N SER A 57 7.79 3.13 -0.85
CA SER A 57 6.65 3.75 -1.45
C SER A 57 7.10 4.71 -2.54
N ARG A 58 6.38 4.71 -3.66
CA ARG A 58 6.49 5.74 -4.69
C ARG A 58 5.16 6.49 -4.76
N LEU A 59 5.25 7.81 -4.82
CA LEU A 59 4.11 8.64 -5.17
C LEU A 59 3.82 8.49 -6.66
N ASP A 60 2.63 8.01 -7.00
CA ASP A 60 2.10 8.04 -8.36
C ASP A 60 1.19 9.26 -8.49
N GLU A 61 1.77 10.35 -8.99
CA GLU A 61 1.05 11.61 -9.24
C GLU A 61 -0.05 11.47 -10.30
N ALA A 62 0.09 10.53 -11.25
CA ALA A 62 -0.90 10.29 -12.30
C ALA A 62 -2.13 9.56 -11.77
N ALA A 63 -1.95 8.66 -10.80
CA ALA A 63 -3.02 7.95 -10.13
C ALA A 63 -3.58 8.70 -8.91
N GLY A 64 -2.93 9.78 -8.46
CA GLY A 64 -3.27 10.47 -7.21
C GLY A 64 -3.16 9.55 -6.00
N ALA A 65 -2.21 8.60 -6.05
CA ALA A 65 -2.11 7.51 -5.09
C ALA A 65 -0.65 7.22 -4.76
N VAL A 66 -0.38 6.83 -3.52
CA VAL A 66 0.91 6.27 -3.13
C VAL A 66 0.86 4.77 -3.36
N GLN A 67 1.76 4.26 -4.17
CA GLN A 67 1.87 2.84 -4.49
C GLN A 67 3.15 2.27 -3.91
N ALA A 68 3.09 1.01 -3.50
CA ALA A 68 4.27 0.32 -3.05
C ALA A 68 4.20 -1.18 -3.33
N ALA A 69 5.35 -1.78 -3.62
CA ALA A 69 5.45 -3.20 -3.85
C ALA A 69 6.62 -3.78 -3.07
N GLY A 70 6.49 -5.03 -2.66
CA GLY A 70 7.58 -5.77 -2.05
C GLY A 70 7.77 -7.13 -2.69
N GLU A 71 9.02 -7.54 -2.80
CA GLU A 71 9.49 -8.78 -3.37
C GLU A 71 10.17 -9.64 -2.29
N ALA A 72 10.10 -10.96 -2.40
CA ALA A 72 10.90 -11.81 -1.53
C ALA A 72 12.41 -11.61 -1.80
N LEU A 73 13.24 -11.63 -0.76
CA LEU A 73 14.69 -11.47 -0.91
C LEU A 73 15.36 -12.53 -1.80
N ASP A 74 14.76 -13.70 -1.91
CA ASP A 74 15.24 -14.80 -2.76
C ASP A 74 14.96 -14.58 -4.26
N GLY A 75 14.31 -13.48 -4.63
CA GLY A 75 13.99 -13.15 -6.02
C GLY A 75 12.79 -13.92 -6.58
N SER A 76 12.00 -14.58 -5.73
CA SER A 76 10.84 -15.38 -6.17
C SER A 76 9.62 -14.55 -6.63
N GLY A 77 9.81 -13.25 -6.88
CA GLY A 77 8.80 -12.35 -7.43
C GLY A 77 8.07 -11.52 -6.39
N VAL A 78 7.33 -10.51 -6.88
CA VAL A 78 6.56 -9.57 -6.06
C VAL A 78 5.64 -10.38 -5.16
N ARG A 79 5.61 -10.12 -3.86
CA ARG A 79 4.77 -10.82 -2.87
C ARG A 79 3.53 -10.03 -2.48
N TYR A 80 3.60 -8.70 -2.55
CA TYR A 80 2.47 -7.83 -2.31
C TYR A 80 2.55 -6.54 -3.11
N LEU A 81 1.37 -5.98 -3.34
CA LEU A 81 1.11 -4.70 -3.98
C LEU A 81 0.20 -3.93 -3.01
N LEU A 82 0.63 -2.76 -2.59
CA LEU A 82 -0.11 -1.85 -1.74
C LEU A 82 -0.40 -0.58 -2.53
N SER A 83 -1.65 -0.14 -2.50
CA SER A 83 -2.05 1.16 -3.02
C SER A 83 -2.78 1.94 -1.95
N LEU A 84 -2.45 3.21 -1.84
CA LEU A 84 -3.15 4.15 -1.00
C LEU A 84 -3.60 5.36 -1.81
N SER A 85 -4.89 5.66 -1.74
CA SER A 85 -5.48 6.84 -2.37
C SER A 85 -6.18 7.68 -1.32
N VAL A 86 -6.02 8.99 -1.36
CA VAL A 86 -6.80 9.93 -0.55
C VAL A 86 -7.86 10.56 -1.44
N ASP A 87 -9.13 10.53 -1.02
CA ASP A 87 -10.18 11.22 -1.74
C ASP A 87 -10.32 12.68 -1.33
N GLY A 88 -11.12 13.45 -2.07
CA GLY A 88 -11.32 14.88 -1.80
C GLY A 88 -12.01 15.21 -0.47
N SER A 89 -12.49 14.21 0.27
CA SER A 89 -13.01 14.34 1.63
C SER A 89 -11.95 14.13 2.72
N GLY A 90 -10.72 13.72 2.35
CA GLY A 90 -9.67 13.35 3.29
C GLY A 90 -9.74 11.88 3.73
N ASP A 91 -10.60 11.06 3.13
CA ASP A 91 -10.61 9.63 3.40
C ASP A 91 -9.45 8.95 2.65
N ALA A 92 -8.47 8.46 3.40
CA ALA A 92 -7.45 7.56 2.88
C ALA A 92 -7.99 6.14 2.78
N LYS A 93 -7.87 5.55 1.59
CA LYS A 93 -8.18 4.16 1.33
C LYS A 93 -6.87 3.40 1.13
N VAL A 94 -6.63 2.45 2.03
CA VAL A 94 -5.57 1.45 1.91
C VAL A 94 -6.13 0.21 1.22
N ALA A 95 -5.44 -0.28 0.20
CA ALA A 95 -5.74 -1.55 -0.44
C ALA A 95 -4.45 -2.36 -0.61
N VAL A 96 -4.49 -3.63 -0.23
CA VAL A 96 -3.34 -4.53 -0.33
C VAL A 96 -3.77 -5.79 -1.06
N VAL A 97 -2.96 -6.22 -2.02
CA VAL A 97 -3.10 -7.48 -2.73
C VAL A 97 -1.80 -8.23 -2.61
N GLY A 98 -1.83 -9.46 -2.13
CA GLY A 98 -0.64 -10.30 -1.98
C GLY A 98 -0.86 -11.72 -2.46
N ASP A 99 0.22 -12.52 -2.44
CA ASP A 99 0.13 -13.95 -2.72
C ASP A 99 -0.44 -14.75 -1.55
N ASP A 100 -0.41 -14.16 -0.36
CA ASP A 100 -0.98 -14.67 0.88
C ASP A 100 -2.02 -13.68 1.41
N ASP A 101 -3.29 -14.11 1.45
CA ASP A 101 -4.42 -13.25 1.79
C ASP A 101 -4.37 -12.80 3.27
N ALA A 102 -3.84 -13.65 4.16
CA ALA A 102 -3.71 -13.33 5.58
C ALA A 102 -2.65 -12.24 5.81
N PHE A 103 -1.50 -12.37 5.15
CA PHE A 103 -0.46 -11.35 5.13
C PHE A 103 -0.96 -10.03 4.54
N ALA A 104 -1.69 -10.08 3.41
CA ALA A 104 -2.27 -8.89 2.81
C ALA A 104 -3.24 -8.18 3.77
N ALA A 105 -4.08 -8.94 4.48
CA ALA A 105 -5.02 -8.39 5.44
C ALA A 105 -4.31 -7.79 6.67
N GLU A 106 -3.27 -8.47 7.16
CA GLU A 106 -2.44 -7.99 8.26
C GLU A 106 -1.72 -6.68 7.89
N LEU A 107 -1.06 -6.63 6.73
CA LEU A 107 -0.38 -5.44 6.24
C LEU A 107 -1.34 -4.27 6.04
N CYS A 108 -2.52 -4.53 5.46
CA CYS A 108 -3.58 -3.52 5.30
C CYS A 108 -4.02 -2.96 6.66
N ALA A 109 -4.17 -3.82 7.68
CA ALA A 109 -4.53 -3.41 9.02
C ALA A 109 -3.43 -2.60 9.72
N GLN A 110 -2.16 -2.99 9.58
CA GLN A 110 -1.01 -2.28 10.15
C GLN A 110 -0.88 -0.87 9.58
N VAL A 111 -0.96 -0.75 8.25
CA VAL A 111 -0.85 0.54 7.56
C VAL A 111 -1.99 1.47 7.96
N ALA A 112 -3.21 0.96 8.01
CA ALA A 112 -4.36 1.74 8.48
C ALA A 112 -4.21 2.17 9.96
N ALA A 113 -3.62 1.33 10.81
CA ALA A 113 -3.39 1.66 12.22
C ALA A 113 -2.32 2.75 12.37
N ALA A 114 -1.24 2.69 11.60
CA ALA A 114 -0.21 3.72 11.64
C ALA A 114 -0.69 5.07 11.11
N MET A 115 -1.60 5.07 10.13
CA MET A 115 -2.27 6.30 9.68
C MET A 115 -3.15 6.91 10.75
N LEU A 116 -3.87 6.06 11.50
CA LEU A 116 -4.66 6.53 12.62
C LEU A 116 -3.76 7.10 13.74
N GLU A 117 -2.65 6.44 14.04
CA GLU A 117 -1.67 6.92 15.03
C GLU A 117 -1.05 8.27 14.60
N ALA A 118 -0.76 8.45 13.31
CA ALA A 118 -0.25 9.71 12.78
C ALA A 118 -1.25 10.87 12.89
N ASN A 119 -2.57 10.61 12.90
CA ASN A 119 -3.59 11.64 13.11
C ASN A 119 -3.70 12.08 14.59
N ASP A 120 -3.31 11.25 15.54
CA ASP A 120 -3.43 11.54 16.97
C ASP A 120 -2.24 12.36 17.55
N ASP A 121 -1.18 12.57 16.76
CA ASP A 121 0.06 13.31 17.14
C ASP A 121 -0.03 14.81 16.82
#